data_AF-A0A8S1AH13-F1
#
_entry.id   AF-A0A8S1AH13-F1
#
_cell.length_a   1.000
_cell.length_b   1.000
_cell.length_c   1.000
_cell.angle_alpha   90.00
_cell.angle_beta   90.00
_cell.angle_gamma   90.00
#
_symmetry.space_group_name_H-M   'P 1'
#
loop_
_entity.id
_entity.type
_entity.pdbx_description
1 polymer ?
#
loop_
_entity_poly.entity_id
_entity_poly.type
_entity_poly.pdbx_seq_one_letter_code
_entity_poly.pdbx_strand_id
1 'polypeptide(L)'
;MGYDIGWIIPRLRNPGRLWSCASSITSAVVGLFSKIILEFLNKTTVYNRETLDRAARRPHGVPLLTVSNHHSCFDDPGLWGVLDCGVLLRNSRMRWSLAAHDICFTNALHSCFFALGKCVPVVRGAGVYQPAIDFCVDRLSRGDWVHIFPEGRVNVNKEHIRFKWGVGRLVADCAAPPLIVPVWHEGMDRVLPNQEPYLLKFRKHVFLNVGEPIQIHHLLERLRSSNASEEETRAAITQRIQDELLRLRERTHALIRRAAPAVARDVLPPAAPAPGDKAAHADKATHADKATHADKATHADKATHADKAAHAEKATHADKAAYANGKPRDRQHEHES
;
A
#
# COMPACT_ATOMS: atom_id res chain seq x y z
N MET A 1 3.06 -20.78 10.07
CA MET A 1 3.89 -20.28 8.94
C MET A 1 2.97 -19.53 7.97
N GLY A 2 3.42 -18.42 7.38
CA GLY A 2 2.65 -17.70 6.35
C GLY A 2 2.67 -18.42 4.99
N TYR A 3 1.75 -18.06 4.10
CA TYR A 3 1.74 -18.52 2.70
C TYR A 3 2.91 -17.93 1.91
N ASP A 4 3.54 -18.72 1.04
CA ASP A 4 4.68 -18.26 0.23
C ASP A 4 4.23 -17.36 -0.94
N ILE A 5 4.63 -16.10 -0.87
CA ILE A 5 4.39 -15.06 -1.88
C ILE A 5 5.58 -14.85 -2.83
N GLY A 6 6.69 -15.57 -2.66
CA GLY A 6 7.95 -15.35 -3.38
C GLY A 6 7.84 -15.44 -4.89
N TRP A 7 6.90 -16.23 -5.40
CA TRP A 7 6.62 -16.38 -6.83
C TRP A 7 5.94 -15.16 -7.48
N ILE A 8 5.28 -14.30 -6.69
CA ILE A 8 4.36 -13.28 -7.21
C ILE A 8 5.09 -12.15 -7.93
N ILE A 9 6.07 -11.51 -7.28
CA ILE A 9 6.82 -10.40 -7.89
C ILE A 9 7.56 -10.83 -9.18
N PRO A 10 8.27 -11.98 -9.22
CA PRO A 10 8.80 -12.53 -10.48
C PRO A 10 7.73 -12.71 -11.56
N ARG A 11 6.54 -13.23 -11.20
CA ARG A 11 5.44 -13.45 -12.14
C ARG A 11 4.84 -12.16 -12.69
N LEU A 12 4.78 -11.10 -11.88
CA LEU A 12 4.33 -9.77 -12.27
C LEU A 12 5.36 -9.00 -13.10
N ARG A 13 6.66 -9.25 -12.88
CA ARG A 13 7.77 -8.69 -13.69
C ARG A 13 7.81 -9.27 -15.10
N ASN A 14 7.55 -10.56 -15.26
CA ASN A 14 7.54 -11.25 -16.56
C ASN A 14 6.21 -11.98 -16.86
N PRO A 15 5.13 -11.25 -17.18
CA PRO A 15 3.81 -11.84 -17.40
C PRO A 15 3.66 -12.44 -18.81
N GLY A 16 3.64 -13.77 -18.91
CA GLY A 16 3.30 -14.46 -20.16
C GLY A 16 1.90 -14.09 -20.71
N ARG A 17 1.66 -14.38 -22.01
CA ARG A 17 0.43 -13.95 -22.74
C ARG A 17 -0.88 -14.34 -22.03
N LEU A 18 -1.00 -15.58 -21.55
CA LEU A 18 -2.19 -16.06 -20.82
C LEU A 18 -2.47 -15.25 -19.55
N TRP A 19 -1.41 -14.84 -18.81
CA TRP A 19 -1.55 -14.00 -17.62
C TRP A 19 -1.97 -12.58 -17.97
N SER A 20 -1.41 -12.02 -19.05
CA SER A 20 -1.80 -10.69 -19.53
C SER A 20 -3.27 -10.65 -19.97
N CYS A 21 -3.76 -11.73 -20.58
CA CYS A 21 -5.18 -11.91 -20.89
C CYS A 21 -6.03 -12.02 -19.61
N ALA A 22 -5.72 -12.97 -18.74
CA ALA A 22 -6.44 -13.20 -17.49
C ALA A 22 -6.47 -11.94 -16.59
N SER A 23 -5.35 -11.24 -16.43
CA SER A 23 -5.26 -9.99 -15.67
C SER A 23 -6.12 -8.89 -16.27
N SER A 24 -6.26 -8.85 -17.59
CA SER A 24 -7.13 -7.88 -18.26
C SER A 24 -8.60 -8.19 -18.03
N ILE A 25 -8.99 -9.47 -18.05
CA ILE A 25 -10.35 -9.92 -17.72
C ILE A 25 -10.65 -9.64 -16.24
N THR A 26 -9.78 -10.05 -15.31
CA THR A 26 -9.95 -9.79 -13.87
C THR A 26 -10.10 -8.30 -13.59
N SER A 27 -9.21 -7.46 -14.14
CA SER A 27 -9.25 -6.01 -13.96
C SER A 27 -10.53 -5.37 -14.52
N ALA A 28 -10.99 -5.82 -15.69
CA ALA A 28 -12.23 -5.36 -16.31
C ALA A 28 -13.47 -5.77 -15.50
N VAL A 29 -13.58 -7.04 -15.10
CA VAL A 29 -14.71 -7.56 -14.31
C VAL A 29 -14.79 -6.86 -12.95
N VAL A 30 -13.66 -6.75 -12.26
CA VAL A 30 -13.57 -6.08 -10.95
C VAL A 30 -13.88 -4.59 -11.06
N GLY A 31 -13.39 -3.91 -12.10
CA GLY A 31 -13.70 -2.50 -12.35
C GLY A 31 -15.17 -2.24 -12.66
N LEU A 32 -15.79 -3.06 -13.52
CA LEU A 32 -17.22 -2.98 -13.82
C LEU A 32 -18.08 -3.33 -12.60
N PHE A 33 -17.66 -4.30 -11.79
CA PHE A 33 -18.31 -4.60 -10.51
C PHE A 33 -18.28 -3.39 -9.57
N SER A 34 -17.11 -2.76 -9.35
CA SER A 34 -17.01 -1.52 -8.58
C SER A 34 -17.95 -0.43 -9.09
N LYS A 35 -18.06 -0.27 -10.42
CA LYS A 35 -18.96 0.69 -11.06
C LYS A 35 -20.43 0.42 -10.75
N ILE A 36 -20.87 -0.83 -10.86
CA ILE A 36 -22.24 -1.24 -10.50
C ILE A 36 -22.51 -0.98 -9.01
N ILE A 37 -21.58 -1.34 -8.12
CA ILE A 37 -21.75 -1.10 -6.68
C ILE A 37 -21.82 0.40 -6.37
N LEU A 38 -20.95 1.24 -6.93
CA LEU A 38 -20.83 2.65 -6.55
C LEU A 38 -21.76 3.63 -7.29
N GLU A 39 -22.00 3.44 -8.60
CA GLU A 39 -22.79 4.38 -9.41
C GLU A 39 -24.23 3.90 -9.67
N PHE A 40 -24.52 2.59 -9.54
CA PHE A 40 -25.87 2.06 -9.74
C PHE A 40 -26.56 1.66 -8.43
N LEU A 41 -25.90 0.91 -7.54
CA LEU A 41 -26.48 0.45 -6.27
C LEU A 41 -26.28 1.42 -5.10
N ASN A 42 -25.43 2.43 -5.25
CA ASN A 42 -25.17 3.48 -4.27
C ASN A 42 -25.17 4.85 -4.96
N LYS A 43 -25.21 5.93 -4.18
CA LYS A 43 -25.17 7.31 -4.69
C LYS A 43 -23.78 7.90 -4.47
N THR A 44 -22.95 7.87 -5.51
CA THR A 44 -21.60 8.46 -5.49
C THR A 44 -21.63 9.90 -6.01
N THR A 45 -21.05 10.83 -5.24
CA THR A 45 -20.83 12.22 -5.64
C THR A 45 -19.33 12.44 -5.83
N VAL A 46 -18.90 12.86 -7.03
CA VAL A 46 -17.49 13.08 -7.36
C VAL A 46 -17.24 14.57 -7.58
N TYR A 47 -16.30 15.13 -6.82
CA TYR A 47 -15.78 16.49 -7.02
C TYR A 47 -14.47 16.42 -7.81
N ASN A 48 -14.30 17.36 -8.75
CA ASN A 48 -13.18 17.49 -9.69
C ASN A 48 -12.88 16.21 -10.49
N ARG A 49 -13.94 15.52 -10.93
CA ARG A 49 -13.90 14.26 -11.71
C ARG A 49 -12.94 14.36 -12.91
N GLU A 50 -12.97 15.49 -13.59
CA GLU A 50 -12.16 15.80 -14.77
C GLU A 50 -10.64 15.70 -14.50
N THR A 51 -10.18 15.97 -13.28
CA THR A 51 -8.76 15.83 -12.91
C THR A 51 -8.35 14.35 -12.87
N LEU A 52 -9.22 13.46 -12.38
CA LEU A 52 -9.00 12.01 -12.42
C LEU A 52 -9.09 11.47 -13.85
N ASP A 53 -10.06 11.91 -14.65
CA ASP A 53 -10.20 11.47 -16.04
C ASP A 53 -9.00 11.89 -16.90
N ARG A 54 -8.49 13.13 -16.74
CA ARG A 54 -7.24 13.57 -17.37
C ARG A 54 -6.05 12.71 -16.93
N ALA A 55 -5.90 12.42 -15.63
CA ALA A 55 -4.80 11.60 -15.12
C ALA A 55 -4.84 10.14 -15.61
N ALA A 56 -6.03 9.53 -15.67
CA ALA A 56 -6.23 8.18 -16.21
C ALA A 56 -6.04 8.10 -17.74
N ARG A 57 -6.20 9.22 -18.45
CA ARG A 57 -6.08 9.34 -19.91
C ARG A 57 -4.78 10.00 -20.38
N ARG A 58 -3.85 10.31 -19.46
CA ARG A 58 -2.55 10.97 -19.69
C ARG A 58 -1.73 10.34 -20.83
N PRO A 59 -0.77 11.09 -21.43
CA PRO A 59 0.14 10.55 -22.44
C PRO A 59 0.91 9.32 -21.96
N HIS A 60 1.24 8.41 -22.88
CA HIS A 60 2.05 7.23 -22.58
C HIS A 60 3.44 7.66 -22.07
N GLY A 61 3.99 6.95 -21.08
CA GLY A 61 5.28 7.26 -20.47
C GLY A 61 5.24 8.27 -19.33
N VAL A 62 4.16 9.04 -19.15
CA VAL A 62 3.99 9.91 -17.98
C VAL A 62 3.63 9.06 -16.76
N PRO A 63 4.39 9.06 -15.65
CA PRO A 63 4.03 8.27 -14.47
C PRO A 63 2.83 8.87 -13.74
N LEU A 64 1.97 8.03 -13.13
CA LEU A 64 0.89 8.47 -12.25
C LEU A 64 0.97 7.78 -10.89
N LEU A 65 1.08 8.57 -9.82
CA LEU A 65 0.90 8.12 -8.46
C LEU A 65 -0.41 8.69 -7.91
N THR A 66 -1.37 7.83 -7.59
CA THR A 66 -2.56 8.24 -6.82
C THR A 66 -2.42 7.88 -5.36
N VAL A 67 -2.82 8.79 -4.46
CA VAL A 67 -2.74 8.61 -3.01
C VAL A 67 -4.09 8.89 -2.37
N SER A 68 -4.56 8.05 -1.45
CA SER A 68 -5.83 8.28 -0.73
C SER A 68 -5.81 7.80 0.72
N ASN A 69 -6.77 8.31 1.50
CA ASN A 69 -7.15 7.70 2.78
C ASN A 69 -7.72 6.29 2.56
N HIS A 70 -7.77 5.49 3.62
CA HIS A 70 -8.24 4.10 3.58
C HIS A 70 -9.26 3.84 4.70
N HIS A 71 -10.55 3.98 4.42
CA HIS A 71 -11.61 3.71 5.40
C HIS A 71 -12.28 2.33 5.25
N SER A 72 -12.08 1.61 4.15
CA SER A 72 -12.68 0.28 3.91
C SER A 72 -11.78 -0.65 3.09
N CYS A 73 -11.87 -1.96 3.34
CA CYS A 73 -11.35 -2.97 2.42
C CYS A 73 -11.95 -2.88 1.00
N PHE A 74 -13.07 -2.17 0.79
CA PHE A 74 -13.65 -1.92 -0.53
C PHE A 74 -13.09 -0.67 -1.24
N ASP A 75 -12.25 0.14 -0.60
CA ASP A 75 -11.67 1.34 -1.23
C ASP A 75 -10.91 0.99 -2.51
N ASP A 76 -10.15 -0.11 -2.47
CA ASP A 76 -9.65 -0.77 -3.67
C ASP A 76 -10.29 -2.16 -3.76
N PRO A 77 -11.16 -2.42 -4.75
CA PRO A 77 -11.23 -1.78 -6.07
C PRO A 77 -12.27 -0.66 -6.22
N GLY A 78 -13.00 -0.29 -5.17
CA GLY A 78 -14.23 0.51 -5.27
C GLY A 78 -14.04 1.92 -5.82
N LEU A 79 -13.04 2.67 -5.33
CA LEU A 79 -12.75 4.07 -5.71
C LEU A 79 -12.77 4.30 -7.23
N TRP A 80 -12.34 3.30 -8.00
CA TRP A 80 -12.16 3.37 -9.45
C TRP A 80 -13.43 3.09 -10.24
N GLY A 81 -14.50 2.59 -9.60
CA GLY A 81 -15.80 2.39 -10.23
C GLY A 81 -16.39 3.67 -10.84
N VAL A 82 -15.94 4.84 -10.40
CA VAL A 82 -16.32 6.13 -10.99
C VAL A 82 -15.79 6.31 -12.41
N LEU A 83 -14.67 5.67 -12.79
CA LEU A 83 -14.04 5.85 -14.10
C LEU A 83 -14.96 5.41 -15.25
N ASP A 84 -14.73 5.97 -16.43
CA ASP A 84 -15.39 5.52 -17.65
C ASP A 84 -15.11 4.04 -17.96
N CYS A 85 -16.09 3.33 -18.49
CA CYS A 85 -15.93 1.93 -18.91
C CYS A 85 -14.76 1.75 -19.90
N GLY A 86 -14.49 2.72 -20.77
CA GLY A 86 -13.33 2.67 -21.69
C GLY A 86 -11.95 2.75 -21.02
N VAL A 87 -11.88 3.22 -19.77
CA VAL A 87 -10.68 3.14 -18.90
C VAL A 87 -10.67 1.80 -18.16
N LEU A 88 -11.78 1.43 -17.52
CA LEU A 88 -11.93 0.18 -16.75
C LEU A 88 -11.62 -1.08 -17.58
N LEU A 89 -12.08 -1.11 -18.84
CA LEU A 89 -11.86 -2.22 -19.77
C LEU A 89 -10.44 -2.25 -20.35
N ARG A 90 -9.62 -1.21 -20.14
CA ARG A 90 -8.27 -1.11 -20.71
C ARG A 90 -7.22 -1.31 -19.63
N ASN A 91 -6.77 -2.55 -19.45
CA ASN A 91 -5.80 -2.92 -18.41
C ASN A 91 -4.54 -2.04 -18.39
N SER A 92 -4.00 -1.61 -19.54
CA SER A 92 -2.85 -0.69 -19.60
C SER A 92 -3.10 0.71 -19.02
N ARG A 93 -4.37 1.09 -18.78
CA ARG A 93 -4.78 2.31 -18.07
C ARG A 93 -5.29 2.07 -16.65
N MET A 94 -5.19 0.85 -16.12
CA MET A 94 -5.57 0.55 -14.74
C MET A 94 -4.35 0.42 -13.82
N ARG A 95 -4.46 0.96 -12.60
CA ARG A 95 -3.38 1.02 -11.62
C ARG A 95 -2.83 -0.35 -11.22
N TRP A 96 -1.58 -0.35 -10.76
CA TRP A 96 -1.06 -1.31 -9.77
C TRP A 96 -1.38 -0.80 -8.37
N SER A 97 -1.72 -1.69 -7.44
CA SER A 97 -2.15 -1.31 -6.09
C SER A 97 -1.36 -2.06 -5.03
N LEU A 98 -0.92 -1.38 -3.97
CA LEU A 98 -0.16 -2.02 -2.89
C LEU A 98 -1.11 -2.63 -1.86
N ALA A 99 -1.02 -3.93 -1.62
CA ALA A 99 -1.94 -4.69 -0.77
C ALA A 99 -1.19 -5.54 0.26
N ALA A 100 -1.72 -5.61 1.49
CA ALA A 100 -1.06 -6.34 2.59
C ALA A 100 -1.03 -7.85 2.33
N HIS A 101 0.17 -8.45 2.37
CA HIS A 101 0.36 -9.88 2.08
C HIS A 101 -0.47 -10.80 2.97
N ASP A 102 -0.55 -10.46 4.26
CA ASP A 102 -1.22 -11.21 5.32
C ASP A 102 -2.76 -11.12 5.29
N ILE A 103 -3.31 -10.29 4.40
CA ILE A 103 -4.75 -10.14 4.17
C ILE A 103 -5.16 -10.66 2.79
N CYS A 104 -4.47 -10.19 1.74
CA CYS A 104 -4.83 -10.49 0.35
C CYS A 104 -4.15 -11.75 -0.22
N PHE A 105 -3.04 -12.20 0.37
CA PHE A 105 -2.19 -13.26 -0.19
C PHE A 105 -2.03 -14.43 0.79
N THR A 106 -3.16 -14.87 1.36
CA THR A 106 -3.21 -15.88 2.42
C THR A 106 -3.24 -17.32 1.92
N ASN A 107 -3.51 -17.54 0.63
CA ASN A 107 -3.45 -18.84 -0.05
C ASN A 107 -3.25 -18.65 -1.56
N ALA A 108 -3.08 -19.75 -2.31
CA ALA A 108 -2.81 -19.72 -3.74
C ALA A 108 -3.95 -19.11 -4.59
N LEU A 109 -5.22 -19.38 -4.25
CA LEU A 109 -6.37 -18.86 -4.99
C LEU A 109 -6.51 -17.35 -4.81
N HIS A 110 -6.43 -16.87 -3.56
CA HIS A 110 -6.45 -15.44 -3.24
C HIS A 110 -5.27 -14.74 -3.91
N SER A 111 -4.05 -15.29 -3.75
CA SER A 111 -2.83 -14.70 -4.32
C SER A 111 -2.88 -14.59 -5.83
N CYS A 112 -3.42 -15.60 -6.53
CA CYS A 112 -3.65 -15.56 -7.96
C CYS A 112 -4.67 -14.48 -8.34
N PHE A 113 -5.83 -14.43 -7.68
CA PHE A 113 -6.87 -13.42 -7.93
C PHE A 113 -6.34 -11.98 -7.76
N PHE A 114 -5.71 -11.69 -6.62
CA PHE A 114 -5.18 -10.35 -6.33
C PHE A 114 -4.03 -9.98 -7.26
N ALA A 115 -3.11 -10.89 -7.58
CA ALA A 115 -2.03 -10.62 -8.53
C ALA A 115 -2.53 -10.40 -9.97
N LEU A 116 -3.58 -11.11 -10.41
CA LEU A 116 -4.26 -10.85 -11.69
C LEU A 116 -4.97 -9.49 -11.68
N GLY A 117 -5.55 -9.10 -10.54
CA GLY A 117 -6.12 -7.76 -10.29
C GLY A 117 -5.10 -6.62 -10.13
N LYS A 118 -3.80 -6.89 -10.38
CA LYS A 118 -2.66 -5.95 -10.24
C LYS A 118 -2.37 -5.48 -8.81
N CYS A 119 -2.78 -6.25 -7.81
CA CYS A 119 -2.34 -6.02 -6.44
C CYS A 119 -0.92 -6.56 -6.24
N VAL A 120 -0.10 -5.81 -5.49
CA VAL A 120 1.31 -6.06 -5.25
C VAL A 120 1.49 -6.38 -3.74
N PRO A 121 2.03 -7.55 -3.37
CA PRO A 121 2.04 -8.01 -1.97
C PRO A 121 3.10 -7.28 -1.13
N VAL A 122 2.66 -6.39 -0.25
CA VAL A 122 3.50 -5.67 0.71
C VAL A 122 3.60 -6.43 2.02
N VAL A 123 4.83 -6.61 2.51
CA VAL A 123 5.11 -7.14 3.85
C VAL A 123 5.16 -5.98 4.83
N ARG A 124 4.18 -5.94 5.75
CA ARG A 124 4.09 -4.92 6.79
C ARG A 124 5.22 -5.13 7.80
N GLY A 125 5.92 -4.06 8.17
CA GLY A 125 7.10 -4.12 9.05
C GLY A 125 8.45 -4.32 8.34
N ALA A 126 8.48 -4.80 7.09
CA ALA A 126 9.72 -5.04 6.33
C ALA A 126 10.41 -3.76 5.78
N GLY A 127 10.07 -2.58 6.29
CA GLY A 127 10.64 -1.30 5.83
C GLY A 127 10.24 -0.91 4.40
N VAL A 128 10.97 0.09 3.85
CA VAL A 128 10.74 0.62 2.49
C VAL A 128 11.50 -0.12 1.40
N TYR A 129 12.57 -0.85 1.76
CA TYR A 129 13.40 -1.64 0.85
C TYR A 129 12.86 -3.07 0.79
N GLN A 130 11.81 -3.27 0.00
CA GLN A 130 11.18 -4.58 -0.21
C GLN A 130 10.74 -4.74 -1.67
N PRO A 131 10.71 -5.98 -2.21
CA PRO A 131 10.48 -6.26 -3.63
C PRO A 131 9.19 -5.64 -4.22
N ALA A 132 8.17 -5.45 -3.38
CA ALA A 132 6.91 -4.80 -3.76
C ALA A 132 7.06 -3.31 -4.04
N ILE A 133 7.86 -2.59 -3.24
CA ILE A 133 8.14 -1.17 -3.47
C ILE A 133 9.05 -1.02 -4.69
N ASP A 134 10.09 -1.86 -4.81
CA ASP A 134 10.98 -1.87 -5.98
C ASP A 134 10.20 -2.09 -7.28
N PHE A 135 9.28 -3.07 -7.28
CA PHE A 135 8.38 -3.31 -8.40
C PHE A 135 7.51 -2.08 -8.73
N CYS A 136 6.98 -1.37 -7.73
CA CYS A 136 6.16 -0.19 -7.96
C CYS A 136 6.98 1.02 -8.47
N VAL A 137 8.22 1.19 -8.01
CA VAL A 137 9.18 2.16 -8.59
C VAL A 137 9.47 1.84 -10.06
N ASP A 138 9.67 0.56 -10.39
CA ASP A 138 9.87 0.11 -11.78
C ASP A 138 8.63 0.35 -12.67
N ARG A 139 7.41 0.18 -12.13
CA ARG A 139 6.17 0.50 -12.86
C ARG A 139 6.04 2.01 -13.08
N LEU A 140 6.23 2.83 -12.05
CA LEU A 140 6.20 4.29 -12.21
C LEU A 140 7.24 4.77 -13.22
N SER A 141 8.47 4.26 -13.16
CA SER A 141 9.55 4.62 -14.09
C SER A 141 9.29 4.20 -15.55
N ARG A 142 8.30 3.32 -15.80
CA ARG A 142 7.80 2.94 -17.13
C ARG A 142 6.59 3.77 -17.60
N GLY A 143 6.16 4.75 -16.79
CA GLY A 143 4.97 5.57 -17.05
C GLY A 143 3.64 4.93 -16.63
N ASP A 144 3.67 3.83 -15.88
CA ASP A 144 2.44 3.21 -15.39
C ASP A 144 1.76 4.04 -14.30
N TRP A 145 0.58 3.58 -13.90
CA TRP A 145 -0.15 4.09 -12.75
C TRP A 145 0.07 3.17 -11.54
N VAL A 146 0.50 3.75 -10.41
CA VAL A 146 0.50 3.11 -9.09
C VAL A 146 -0.48 3.83 -8.15
N HIS A 147 -1.20 3.07 -7.34
CA HIS A 147 -2.03 3.55 -6.26
C HIS A 147 -1.49 3.06 -4.90
N ILE A 148 -1.53 3.94 -3.90
CA ILE A 148 -1.11 3.61 -2.54
C ILE A 148 -2.02 4.29 -1.51
N PHE A 149 -2.35 3.52 -0.47
CA PHE A 149 -2.89 4.00 0.80
C PHE A 149 -1.73 4.24 1.77
N PRO A 150 -1.18 5.47 1.89
CA PRO A 150 0.02 5.71 2.69
C PRO A 150 -0.18 5.54 4.20
N GLU A 151 -1.43 5.39 4.68
CA GLU A 151 -1.75 4.99 6.05
C GLU A 151 -1.25 3.56 6.37
N GLY A 152 -1.15 2.68 5.36
CA GLY A 152 -0.61 1.32 5.49
C GLY A 152 -1.52 0.28 6.18
N ARG A 153 -2.75 0.68 6.51
CA ARG A 153 -3.86 -0.17 6.99
C ARG A 153 -5.18 0.55 6.77
N VAL A 154 -6.31 -0.17 6.89
CA VAL A 154 -7.62 0.46 7.04
C VAL A 154 -7.68 1.27 8.35
N ASN A 155 -8.13 2.50 8.23
CA ASN A 155 -8.33 3.49 9.28
C ASN A 155 -9.80 3.53 9.71
N VAL A 156 -10.26 2.46 10.36
CA VAL A 156 -11.67 2.28 10.77
C VAL A 156 -12.16 3.42 11.68
N ASN A 157 -11.28 3.95 12.53
CA ASN A 157 -11.61 5.01 13.49
C ASN A 157 -11.45 6.43 12.93
N LYS A 158 -11.05 6.58 11.65
CA LYS A 158 -10.75 7.87 10.98
C LYS A 158 -9.76 8.74 11.78
N GLU A 159 -8.80 8.09 12.43
CA GLU A 159 -7.79 8.72 13.30
C GLU A 159 -6.67 9.38 12.49
N HIS A 160 -5.87 10.25 13.12
CA HIS A 160 -4.71 10.85 12.45
C HIS A 160 -3.53 9.87 12.39
N ILE A 161 -3.43 9.12 11.29
CA ILE A 161 -2.32 8.19 11.03
C ILE A 161 -1.18 8.89 10.30
N ARG A 162 0.05 8.81 10.84
CA ARG A 162 1.27 9.21 10.13
C ARG A 162 1.51 8.30 8.93
N PHE A 163 1.77 8.90 7.77
CA PHE A 163 2.01 8.17 6.53
C PHE A 163 3.34 7.40 6.54
N LYS A 164 3.32 6.22 5.93
CA LYS A 164 4.47 5.34 5.75
C LYS A 164 5.36 5.86 4.63
N TRP A 165 6.67 5.89 4.87
CA TRP A 165 7.68 6.43 3.93
C TRP A 165 7.78 5.73 2.56
N GLY A 166 7.08 4.61 2.35
CA GLY A 166 6.96 3.99 1.04
C GLY A 166 6.43 4.96 -0.03
N VAL A 167 5.50 5.86 0.32
CA VAL A 167 5.00 6.87 -0.63
C VAL A 167 6.08 7.89 -1.02
N GLY A 168 6.92 8.32 -0.07
CA GLY A 168 8.08 9.17 -0.34
C GLY A 168 9.10 8.48 -1.24
N ARG A 169 9.37 7.18 -1.00
CA ARG A 169 10.26 6.36 -1.84
C ARG A 169 9.75 6.21 -3.27
N LEU A 170 8.45 5.96 -3.47
CA LEU A 170 7.82 5.86 -4.80
C LEU A 170 8.01 7.13 -5.65
N VAL A 171 8.18 8.30 -5.03
CA VAL A 171 8.41 9.57 -5.73
C VAL A 171 9.90 9.86 -5.88
N ALA A 172 10.71 9.59 -4.85
CA ALA A 172 12.15 9.87 -4.84
C ALA A 172 12.94 8.98 -5.81
N ASP A 173 12.63 7.68 -5.84
CA ASP A 173 13.37 6.67 -6.60
C ASP A 173 12.84 6.53 -8.05
N CYS A 174 11.77 7.23 -8.41
CA CYS A 174 11.18 7.17 -9.75
C CYS A 174 12.02 7.97 -10.75
N ALA A 175 12.32 7.37 -11.91
CA ALA A 175 13.22 7.95 -12.92
C ALA A 175 12.81 9.35 -13.43
N ALA A 176 11.51 9.66 -13.39
CA ALA A 176 10.97 11.01 -13.59
C ALA A 176 9.91 11.31 -12.51
N PRO A 177 9.78 12.56 -12.02
CA PRO A 177 8.77 12.90 -11.03
C PRO A 177 7.35 12.51 -11.50
N PRO A 178 6.62 11.69 -10.73
CA PRO A 178 5.28 11.27 -11.13
C PRO A 178 4.27 12.41 -11.06
N LEU A 179 3.20 12.33 -11.87
CA LEU A 179 1.99 13.08 -11.61
C LEU A 179 1.36 12.53 -10.33
N ILE A 180 1.38 13.30 -9.23
CA ILE A 180 0.84 12.86 -7.93
C ILE A 180 -0.57 13.41 -7.76
N VAL A 181 -1.60 12.57 -7.83
CA VAL A 181 -3.01 12.97 -7.69
C VAL A 181 -3.57 12.50 -6.34
N PRO A 182 -3.87 13.42 -5.40
CA PRO A 182 -4.47 13.07 -4.13
C PRO A 182 -5.99 12.87 -4.29
N VAL A 183 -6.53 11.90 -3.57
CA VAL A 183 -7.95 11.52 -3.63
C VAL A 183 -8.45 11.33 -2.19
N TRP A 184 -9.47 12.06 -1.77
CA TRP A 184 -10.13 11.82 -0.48
C TRP A 184 -11.52 11.22 -0.68
N HIS A 185 -11.89 10.24 0.13
CA HIS A 185 -13.23 9.65 0.09
C HIS A 185 -13.88 9.53 1.47
N GLU A 186 -15.22 9.52 1.46
CA GLU A 186 -16.04 9.26 2.64
C GLU A 186 -17.26 8.39 2.28
N GLY A 187 -17.63 7.45 3.16
CA GLY A 187 -18.82 6.61 3.00
C GLY A 187 -18.57 5.21 2.42
N MET A 188 -17.35 4.90 1.95
CA MET A 188 -16.97 3.55 1.50
C MET A 188 -17.08 2.51 2.64
N ASP A 189 -16.76 2.94 3.86
CA ASP A 189 -16.97 2.24 5.13
C ASP A 189 -18.45 1.91 5.40
N ARG A 190 -19.39 2.63 4.80
CA ARG A 190 -20.83 2.32 4.87
C ARG A 190 -21.28 1.38 3.74
N VAL A 191 -20.54 1.32 2.63
CA VAL A 191 -20.76 0.39 1.50
C VAL A 191 -20.23 -1.00 1.83
N LEU A 192 -19.01 -1.10 2.36
CA LEU A 192 -18.49 -2.33 2.98
C LEU A 192 -17.97 -2.01 4.40
N PRO A 193 -18.77 -2.29 5.43
CA PRO A 193 -18.32 -2.21 6.82
C PRO A 193 -17.16 -3.17 7.09
N ASN A 194 -16.16 -2.70 7.84
CA ASN A 194 -15.00 -3.51 8.26
C ASN A 194 -15.33 -4.36 9.50
N GLN A 195 -16.47 -5.06 9.47
CA GLN A 195 -16.97 -5.92 10.54
C GLN A 195 -17.60 -7.15 9.91
N GLU A 196 -17.44 -8.31 10.56
CA GLU A 196 -18.04 -9.55 10.06
C GLU A 196 -19.56 -9.59 10.31
N PRO A 197 -20.35 -10.14 9.36
CA PRO A 197 -19.94 -10.62 8.04
C PRO A 197 -19.71 -9.46 7.05
N TYR A 198 -18.62 -9.53 6.27
CA TYR A 198 -18.23 -8.54 5.26
C TYR A 198 -19.21 -8.51 4.08
N LEU A 199 -20.36 -7.85 4.28
CA LEU A 199 -21.45 -7.78 3.31
C LEU A 199 -21.59 -6.38 2.74
N LEU A 200 -21.57 -6.28 1.41
CA LEU A 200 -21.89 -5.06 0.69
C LEU A 200 -23.28 -4.55 1.04
N LYS A 201 -23.38 -3.23 1.23
CA LYS A 201 -24.61 -2.49 1.50
C LYS A 201 -24.89 -1.56 0.34
N PHE A 202 -26.18 -1.37 0.07
CA PHE A 202 -26.69 -0.54 -1.02
C PHE A 202 -27.39 0.71 -0.48
N ARG A 203 -27.74 1.64 -1.38
CA ARG A 203 -28.42 2.91 -1.08
C ARG A 203 -27.66 3.80 -0.09
N LYS A 204 -26.33 3.67 -0.05
CA LYS A 204 -25.42 4.54 0.72
C LYS A 204 -24.98 5.73 -0.11
N HIS A 205 -24.51 6.76 0.58
CA HIS A 205 -23.87 7.91 -0.03
C HIS A 205 -22.35 7.74 0.07
N VAL A 206 -21.68 7.86 -1.07
CA VAL A 206 -20.22 7.93 -1.17
C VAL A 206 -19.84 9.30 -1.72
N PHE A 207 -18.82 9.91 -1.15
CA PHE A 207 -18.25 11.14 -1.65
C PHE A 207 -16.80 10.88 -2.03
N LEU A 208 -16.40 11.36 -3.20
CA LEU A 208 -15.04 11.29 -3.72
C LEU A 208 -14.62 12.70 -4.10
N ASN A 209 -13.48 13.17 -3.61
CA ASN A 209 -12.91 14.45 -3.99
C ASN A 209 -11.52 14.22 -4.54
N VAL A 210 -11.35 14.57 -5.82
CA VAL A 210 -10.05 14.51 -6.49
C VAL A 210 -9.37 15.86 -6.28
N GLY A 211 -8.19 15.86 -5.67
CA GLY A 211 -7.40 17.08 -5.53
C GLY A 211 -6.60 17.36 -6.80
N GLU A 212 -6.19 18.62 -6.95
CA GLU A 212 -5.24 19.00 -7.99
C GLU A 212 -3.88 18.31 -7.78
N PRO A 213 -3.12 18.07 -8.87
CA PRO A 213 -1.82 17.41 -8.76
C PRO A 213 -0.86 18.12 -7.81
N ILE A 214 -0.15 17.35 -6.97
CA ILE A 214 0.77 17.90 -5.98
C ILE A 214 2.03 18.41 -6.67
N GLN A 215 2.23 19.73 -6.62
CA GLN A 215 3.43 20.39 -7.13
C GLN A 215 4.65 20.07 -6.27
N ILE A 216 5.39 19.02 -6.68
CA ILE A 216 6.54 18.46 -5.95
C ILE A 216 7.91 18.98 -6.45
N HIS A 217 8.00 19.51 -7.66
CA HIS A 217 9.26 19.88 -8.33
C HIS A 217 10.19 20.75 -7.46
N HIS A 218 9.70 21.90 -6.95
CA HIS A 218 10.48 22.78 -6.07
C HIS A 218 10.90 22.15 -4.73
N LEU A 219 10.22 21.10 -4.26
CA LEU A 219 10.67 20.35 -3.09
C LEU A 219 11.84 19.45 -3.48
N LEU A 220 11.75 18.73 -4.60
CA LEU A 220 12.82 17.87 -5.11
C LEU A 220 14.08 18.68 -5.48
N GLU A 221 13.91 19.83 -6.13
CA GLU A 221 15.00 20.78 -6.43
C GLU A 221 15.71 21.22 -5.14
N ARG A 222 14.97 21.71 -4.14
CA ARG A 222 15.54 22.17 -2.88
C ARG A 222 16.28 21.06 -2.13
N LEU A 223 15.72 19.85 -2.05
CA LEU A 223 16.33 18.69 -1.40
C LEU A 223 17.63 18.26 -2.10
N ARG A 224 17.67 18.32 -3.44
CA ARG A 224 18.89 18.07 -4.23
C ARG A 224 19.94 19.16 -3.98
N SER A 225 19.55 20.43 -4.05
CA SER A 225 20.47 21.56 -3.81
C SER A 225 21.03 21.62 -2.39
N SER A 226 20.31 21.07 -1.40
CA SER A 226 20.80 20.96 -0.02
C SER A 226 21.57 19.66 0.27
N ASN A 227 21.80 18.80 -0.73
CA ASN A 227 22.35 17.44 -0.56
C ASN A 227 21.66 16.64 0.57
N ALA A 228 20.33 16.73 0.65
CA ALA A 228 19.56 16.01 1.66
C ALA A 228 19.76 14.50 1.50
N SER A 229 19.87 13.79 2.63
CA SER A 229 19.96 12.32 2.64
C SER A 229 18.70 11.68 2.03
N GLU A 230 18.78 10.39 1.68
CA GLU A 230 17.61 9.64 1.23
C GLU A 230 16.48 9.65 2.27
N GLU A 231 16.82 9.63 3.56
CA GLU A 231 15.86 9.60 4.65
C GLU A 231 15.12 10.93 4.78
N GLU A 232 15.86 12.06 4.82
CA GLU A 232 15.29 13.40 4.81
C GLU A 232 14.43 13.64 3.57
N THR A 233 14.90 13.19 2.40
CA THR A 233 14.17 13.28 1.13
C THR A 233 12.85 12.52 1.19
N ARG A 234 12.86 11.24 1.60
CA ARG A 234 11.64 10.44 1.75
C ARG A 234 10.70 11.00 2.80
N ALA A 235 11.22 11.49 3.93
CA ALA A 235 10.44 12.09 5.00
C ALA A 235 9.74 13.37 4.53
N ALA A 236 10.48 14.29 3.90
CA ALA A 236 9.95 15.56 3.41
C ALA A 236 8.89 15.39 2.32
N ILE A 237 9.11 14.47 1.37
CA ILE A 237 8.10 14.14 0.35
C ILE A 237 6.85 13.51 0.99
N THR A 238 7.03 12.56 1.92
CA THR A 238 5.91 11.92 2.62
C THR A 238 5.09 12.95 3.40
N GLN A 239 5.75 13.87 4.12
CA GLN A 239 5.10 14.95 4.84
C GLN A 239 4.31 15.86 3.91
N ARG A 240 4.91 16.30 2.78
CA ARG A 240 4.20 17.13 1.80
C ARG A 240 2.95 16.45 1.26
N ILE A 241 3.00 15.15 0.98
CA ILE A 241 1.84 14.39 0.53
C ILE A 241 0.78 14.27 1.63
N GLN A 242 1.20 14.07 2.89
CA GLN A 242 0.28 14.05 4.04
C GLN A 242 -0.42 15.39 4.23
N ASP A 243 0.31 16.51 4.15
CA ASP A 243 -0.25 17.86 4.30
C ASP A 243 -1.31 18.16 3.23
N GLU A 244 -1.05 17.85 1.96
CA GLU A 244 -2.03 18.08 0.89
C GLU A 244 -3.24 17.14 1.00
N LEU A 245 -3.05 15.89 1.43
CA LEU A 245 -4.18 14.96 1.61
C LEU A 245 -5.06 15.35 2.81
N LEU A 246 -4.47 15.86 3.89
CA LEU A 246 -5.22 16.44 5.02
C LEU A 246 -5.92 17.75 4.65
N ARG A 247 -5.32 18.62 3.82
CA ARG A 247 -6.04 19.79 3.25
C ARG A 247 -7.20 19.36 2.35
N LEU A 248 -7.04 18.27 1.60
CA LEU A 248 -8.10 17.71 0.77
C LEU A 248 -9.23 17.15 1.63
N ARG A 249 -8.95 16.51 2.78
CA ARG A 249 -9.96 16.12 3.78
C ARG A 249 -10.83 17.31 4.19
N GLU A 250 -10.23 18.39 4.69
CA GLU A 250 -10.98 19.56 5.17
C GLU A 250 -11.87 20.16 4.08
N ARG A 251 -11.35 20.30 2.85
CA ARG A 251 -12.13 20.74 1.69
C ARG A 251 -13.29 19.80 1.39
N THR A 252 -13.05 18.48 1.46
CA THR A 252 -14.08 17.45 1.22
C THR A 252 -15.18 17.51 2.28
N HIS A 253 -14.81 17.62 3.55
CA HIS A 253 -15.76 17.74 4.67
C HIS A 253 -16.59 19.02 4.55
N ALA A 254 -15.99 20.15 4.18
CA ALA A 254 -16.71 21.40 3.92
C ALA A 254 -17.69 21.27 2.73
N LEU A 255 -17.27 20.66 1.61
CA LEU A 255 -18.13 20.40 0.46
C LEU A 255 -19.34 19.52 0.83
N ILE A 256 -19.12 18.43 1.58
CA ILE A 256 -20.17 17.51 2.02
C ILE A 256 -21.15 18.21 2.98
N ARG A 257 -20.65 18.97 3.97
CA ARG A 257 -21.49 19.76 4.90
C ARG A 257 -22.34 20.78 4.17
N ARG A 258 -21.82 21.43 3.11
CA ARG A 258 -22.55 22.40 2.28
C ARG A 258 -23.58 21.75 1.36
N ALA A 259 -23.21 20.66 0.68
CA ALA A 259 -24.04 20.04 -0.36
C ALA A 259 -25.10 19.07 0.18
N ALA A 260 -24.85 18.42 1.32
CA ALA A 260 -25.77 17.44 1.90
C ALA A 260 -25.73 17.46 3.45
N PRO A 261 -26.21 18.52 4.13
CA PRO A 261 -26.08 18.69 5.58
C PRO A 261 -26.60 17.50 6.42
N ALA A 262 -27.70 16.87 5.98
CA ALA A 262 -28.26 15.69 6.65
C ALA A 262 -27.33 14.47 6.53
N VAL A 263 -26.83 14.18 5.32
CA VAL A 263 -25.90 13.07 5.07
C VAL A 263 -24.54 13.29 5.74
N ALA A 264 -24.11 14.55 5.85
CA ALA A 264 -22.86 14.92 6.51
C ALA A 264 -22.80 14.46 7.97
N ARG A 265 -23.94 14.44 8.69
CA ARG A 265 -24.04 13.97 10.09
C ARG A 265 -23.78 12.46 10.24
N ASP A 266 -24.08 11.70 9.20
CA ASP A 266 -23.98 10.23 9.18
C ASP A 266 -22.63 9.71 8.67
N VAL A 267 -21.94 10.51 7.84
CA VAL A 267 -20.80 10.06 7.02
C VAL A 267 -19.48 10.65 7.51
N LEU A 268 -19.51 11.89 8.00
CA LEU A 268 -18.33 12.56 8.53
C LEU A 268 -18.16 12.24 10.03
N PRO A 269 -16.92 12.25 10.55
CA PRO A 269 -16.72 12.33 11.99
C PRO A 269 -17.40 13.59 12.57
N PRO A 270 -17.77 13.58 13.87
CA PRO A 270 -18.20 14.79 14.55
C PRO A 270 -17.14 15.87 14.40
N ALA A 271 -17.57 17.12 14.25
CA ALA A 271 -16.63 18.24 14.14
C ALA A 271 -15.78 18.31 15.42
N ALA A 272 -14.48 18.51 15.27
CA ALA A 272 -13.63 18.83 16.41
C ALA A 272 -14.21 20.07 17.12
N PRO A 273 -14.24 20.11 18.46
CA PRO A 273 -14.64 21.31 19.18
C PRO A 273 -13.73 22.48 18.75
N ALA A 274 -14.32 23.67 18.61
CA ALA A 274 -13.55 24.85 18.28
C ALA A 274 -12.43 25.07 19.32
N PRO A 275 -11.23 25.53 18.94
CA PRO A 275 -10.18 25.86 19.88
C PRO A 275 -10.58 27.11 20.68
N GLY A 276 -11.28 26.90 21.79
CA GLY A 276 -11.76 27.92 22.71
C GLY A 276 -12.16 27.30 24.06
N ASP A 277 -11.68 27.90 25.14
CA ASP A 277 -12.10 27.71 26.54
C ASP A 277 -12.05 26.31 27.15
N LYS A 278 -10.81 25.77 27.26
CA LYS A 278 -10.41 24.97 28.44
C LYS A 278 -9.03 25.40 28.97
N ALA A 279 -8.99 26.59 29.53
CA ALA A 279 -7.91 27.07 30.39
C ALA A 279 -8.42 27.20 31.85
N ALA A 280 -8.78 26.08 32.47
CA ALA A 280 -9.02 25.96 33.91
C ALA A 280 -8.91 24.49 34.35
N HIS A 281 -8.37 24.26 35.55
CA HIS A 281 -8.17 22.94 36.18
C HIS A 281 -7.16 22.01 35.49
N ALA A 282 -5.91 22.45 35.45
CA ALA A 282 -4.84 21.53 35.82
C ALA A 282 -4.80 21.46 37.36
N ASP A 283 -5.05 20.29 37.94
CA ASP A 283 -4.42 19.92 39.20
C ASP A 283 -4.29 18.39 39.37
N LYS A 284 -3.33 17.98 40.22
CA LYS A 284 -2.68 16.66 40.18
C LYS A 284 -3.50 15.51 40.79
N ALA A 285 -3.36 14.31 40.20
CA ALA A 285 -3.29 13.05 40.95
C ALA A 285 -2.43 12.01 40.20
N THR A 286 -1.73 11.16 40.95
CA THR A 286 -0.68 10.22 40.48
C THR A 286 -1.12 8.76 40.48
N HIS A 287 -0.55 7.96 39.56
CA HIS A 287 -0.36 6.49 39.60
C HIS A 287 -1.42 5.56 40.24
N ALA A 288 -1.99 4.64 39.46
CA ALA A 288 -1.67 3.19 39.52
C ALA A 288 -2.75 2.29 38.84
N ASP A 289 -2.29 1.14 38.40
CA ASP A 289 -2.96 0.05 37.65
C ASP A 289 -4.41 -0.31 38.00
N LYS A 290 -5.24 -0.46 36.94
CA LYS A 290 -5.82 -1.77 36.54
C LYS A 290 -6.65 -1.63 35.25
N ALA A 291 -6.09 -2.03 34.11
CA ALA A 291 -6.87 -2.30 32.90
C ALA A 291 -7.32 -3.78 32.91
N THR A 292 -8.61 -4.02 33.13
CA THR A 292 -9.21 -5.34 33.00
C THR A 292 -9.43 -5.72 31.53
N HIS A 293 -9.16 -6.98 31.19
CA HIS A 293 -9.20 -7.52 29.84
C HIS A 293 -10.56 -7.40 29.13
N ALA A 294 -10.51 -7.13 27.82
CA ALA A 294 -11.56 -7.53 26.87
C ALA A 294 -11.01 -7.74 25.44
N ASP A 295 -9.94 -8.52 25.29
CA ASP A 295 -9.51 -9.06 23.99
C ASP A 295 -9.99 -10.51 23.84
N LYS A 296 -10.65 -10.80 22.71
CA LYS A 296 -10.79 -12.17 22.18
C LYS A 296 -10.68 -12.16 20.66
N ALA A 297 -9.45 -12.35 20.19
CA ALA A 297 -9.21 -12.97 18.89
C ALA A 297 -9.25 -14.51 19.04
N THR A 298 -9.79 -15.19 18.03
CA THR A 298 -9.79 -16.64 17.84
C THR A 298 -9.58 -16.84 16.33
N HIS A 299 -8.64 -17.62 15.80
CA HIS A 299 -7.76 -18.70 16.29
C HIS A 299 -6.38 -18.60 15.58
N ALA A 300 -5.34 -19.40 15.82
CA ALA A 300 -4.80 -20.02 17.05
C ALA A 300 -3.51 -20.76 16.63
N ASP A 301 -2.32 -20.27 17.01
CA ASP A 301 -1.06 -21.02 16.85
C ASP A 301 -0.71 -21.76 18.15
N LYS A 302 -0.39 -23.06 18.04
CA LYS A 302 0.11 -23.85 19.17
C LYS A 302 1.63 -23.75 19.24
N ALA A 303 2.12 -23.25 20.38
CA ALA A 303 3.15 -23.82 21.28
C ALA A 303 4.44 -24.43 20.66
N THR A 304 5.65 -24.30 21.24
CA THR A 304 6.09 -24.01 22.63
C THR A 304 7.44 -23.30 22.65
N HIS A 305 7.70 -22.47 23.67
CA HIS A 305 9.07 -22.06 24.04
C HIS A 305 9.79 -23.15 24.86
N ALA A 306 11.10 -23.25 24.68
CA ALA A 306 12.07 -23.63 25.71
C ALA A 306 13.34 -22.80 25.48
N ASP A 307 14.01 -22.34 26.54
CA ASP A 307 15.00 -21.26 26.48
C ASP A 307 16.23 -21.57 27.38
N LYS A 308 17.41 -21.04 26.99
CA LYS A 308 18.72 -21.08 27.70
C LYS A 308 19.41 -22.46 27.79
N ALA A 309 20.73 -22.59 27.67
CA ALA A 309 21.77 -21.77 28.31
C ALA A 309 23.10 -21.70 27.52
N ALA A 310 23.99 -20.78 27.91
CA ALA A 310 25.36 -20.68 27.43
C ALA A 310 26.35 -21.29 28.44
N HIS A 311 27.46 -21.88 27.96
CA HIS A 311 28.85 -21.50 28.31
C HIS A 311 29.85 -22.46 27.64
N ALA A 312 31.11 -22.00 27.50
CA ALA A 312 32.22 -22.72 26.90
C ALA A 312 33.23 -23.19 27.96
N GLU A 313 34.03 -24.23 27.66
CA GLU A 313 35.51 -24.18 27.61
C GLU A 313 36.18 -25.54 27.26
N LYS A 314 37.38 -25.45 26.65
CA LYS A 314 38.62 -26.29 26.73
C LYS A 314 38.53 -27.78 27.17
N ALA A 315 39.30 -28.75 26.66
CA ALA A 315 40.58 -28.77 25.90
C ALA A 315 40.65 -30.04 24.98
N THR A 316 41.76 -30.58 24.41
CA THR A 316 43.22 -30.33 24.54
C THR A 316 44.03 -30.75 23.29
N HIS A 317 45.27 -30.22 23.23
CA HIS A 317 46.48 -30.55 22.44
C HIS A 317 46.76 -31.94 21.79
N ALA A 318 47.35 -31.83 20.57
CA ALA A 318 48.55 -32.55 20.04
C ALA A 318 48.45 -34.06 19.67
N ASP A 319 49.31 -34.63 18.79
CA ASP A 319 50.54 -34.15 18.12
C ASP A 319 50.74 -34.74 16.67
N LYS A 320 51.92 -34.53 16.07
CA LYS A 320 52.32 -34.65 14.63
C LYS A 320 52.50 -36.05 13.98
N ALA A 321 52.48 -36.01 12.64
CA ALA A 321 53.27 -36.78 11.63
C ALA A 321 52.98 -38.32 11.50
N ALA A 322 53.04 -38.98 10.34
CA ALA A 322 54.02 -38.95 9.24
C ALA A 322 53.56 -39.76 7.99
N TYR A 323 54.20 -39.51 6.83
CA TYR A 323 54.52 -40.42 5.67
C TYR A 323 53.75 -41.76 5.48
N ALA A 324 53.33 -42.22 4.27
CA ALA A 324 54.16 -42.41 3.06
C ALA A 324 53.38 -42.91 1.80
N ASN A 325 53.94 -42.62 0.61
CA ASN A 325 53.99 -43.41 -0.64
C ASN A 325 52.83 -44.28 -1.16
N GLY A 326 52.40 -43.96 -2.39
CA GLY A 326 51.93 -44.92 -3.41
C GLY A 326 52.32 -44.41 -4.82
N LYS A 327 53.17 -45.16 -5.55
CA LYS A 327 53.72 -44.73 -6.87
C LYS A 327 52.79 -45.11 -8.05
N PRO A 328 52.96 -44.48 -9.24
CA PRO A 328 52.05 -44.60 -10.38
C PRO A 328 52.38 -45.77 -11.34
N ARG A 329 51.46 -46.00 -12.29
CA ARG A 329 51.54 -46.99 -13.38
C ARG A 329 52.58 -46.64 -14.45
N ASP A 330 53.32 -47.68 -14.83
CA ASP A 330 53.85 -48.09 -16.14
C ASP A 330 54.50 -47.12 -17.16
N ARG A 331 55.64 -47.61 -17.67
CA ARG A 331 56.36 -47.22 -18.90
C ARG A 331 55.61 -47.83 -20.12
N GLN A 332 55.84 -47.55 -21.40
CA GLN A 332 57.05 -47.26 -22.20
C GLN A 332 56.63 -46.33 -23.38
N HIS A 333 57.41 -45.31 -23.81
CA HIS A 333 58.66 -45.32 -24.60
C HIS A 333 58.54 -45.78 -26.07
N GLU A 334 58.38 -44.80 -26.97
CA GLU A 334 58.79 -44.72 -28.40
C GLU A 334 58.85 -43.20 -28.70
N HIS A 335 59.98 -42.50 -28.54
CA HIS A 335 61.11 -42.24 -29.48
C HIS A 335 60.78 -41.53 -30.81
N GLU A 336 61.49 -40.41 -31.04
CA GLU A 336 61.77 -39.71 -32.32
C GLU A 336 60.57 -39.28 -33.20
N SER A 337 60.17 -38.00 -33.24
CA SER A 337 61.00 -36.81 -33.52
C SER A 337 60.29 -35.50 -33.14
#